data_AF-T0NE90-F1
#
_entry.id   AF-T0NE90-F1
#
_cell.length_a   1.000
_cell.length_b   1.000
_cell.length_c   1.000
_cell.angle_alpha   90.00
_cell.angle_beta   90.00
_cell.angle_gamma   90.00
#
_symmetry.space_group_name_H-M   'P 1'
#
loop_
_entity.id
_entity.type
_entity.pdbx_description
1 polymer ?
#
loop_
_entity_poly.entity_id
_entity_poly.type
_entity_poly.pdbx_seq_one_letter_code
_entity_poly.pdbx_strand_id
1 'polypeptide(L)'
;MSSSLNNKRLRINLLILLLIRGALLFLNKVFSLYVLIFSINQNPINLILNALIIISILRLINPRLNRTLKSLVNFIASTFITMSLLFSLIFNTQPSYFYFPSPNSSKTLVVKEGAFFKGGIIRFYERKGLILVKDLKVVESTDDNYRPFSSNSYGLTWISNDSVEVTYGYGEGVYKNVSIELD
;
A
#
# COMPACT_ATOMS: atom_id res chain seq x y z
N MET A 1 -9.42 -21.60 -35.20
CA MET A 1 -10.11 -21.92 -33.93
C MET A 1 -9.34 -21.51 -32.67
N SER A 2 -7.99 -21.58 -32.66
CA SER A 2 -7.16 -21.21 -31.48
C SER A 2 -7.19 -19.72 -31.10
N SER A 3 -7.36 -18.82 -32.07
CA SER A 3 -7.35 -17.36 -31.85
C SER A 3 -8.59 -16.84 -31.11
N SER A 4 -9.78 -17.43 -31.33
CA SER A 4 -11.02 -17.01 -30.65
C SER A 4 -11.05 -17.47 -29.19
N LEU A 5 -10.55 -18.68 -28.91
CA LEU A 5 -10.44 -19.24 -27.57
C LEU A 5 -9.47 -18.43 -26.69
N ASN A 6 -8.35 -17.98 -27.26
CA ASN A 6 -7.37 -17.17 -26.55
C ASN A 6 -7.93 -15.78 -26.18
N ASN A 7 -8.70 -15.17 -27.09
CA ASN A 7 -9.39 -13.90 -26.82
C ASN A 7 -10.47 -14.03 -25.74
N LYS A 8 -11.19 -15.16 -25.67
CA LYS A 8 -12.17 -15.41 -24.60
C LYS A 8 -11.50 -15.48 -23.22
N ARG A 9 -10.40 -16.23 -23.11
CA ARG A 9 -9.60 -16.32 -21.88
C ARG A 9 -9.05 -14.97 -21.44
N LEU A 10 -8.52 -14.18 -22.38
CA LEU A 10 -7.99 -12.85 -22.08
C LEU A 10 -9.07 -11.90 -21.53
N ARG A 11 -10.30 -11.95 -22.07
CA ARG A 11 -11.43 -11.15 -21.56
C ARG A 11 -11.84 -11.58 -20.15
N ILE A 12 -11.86 -12.88 -19.87
CA ILE A 12 -12.14 -13.40 -18.52
C ILE A 12 -11.07 -12.92 -17.54
N ASN A 13 -9.78 -13.03 -17.91
CA ASN A 13 -8.69 -12.55 -17.07
C ASN A 13 -8.81 -11.04 -16.79
N LEU A 14 -9.13 -10.23 -17.81
CA LEU A 14 -9.36 -8.80 -17.63
C LEU A 14 -10.52 -8.53 -16.67
N LEU A 15 -11.63 -9.26 -16.80
CA LEU A 15 -12.77 -9.14 -15.89
C LEU A 15 -12.36 -9.45 -14.44
N ILE A 16 -11.60 -10.53 -14.22
CA ILE A 16 -11.08 -10.89 -12.90
C ILE A 16 -10.19 -9.78 -12.33
N LEU A 17 -9.26 -9.25 -13.11
CA LEU A 17 -8.40 -8.15 -12.66
C LEU A 17 -9.21 -6.90 -12.28
N LEU A 18 -10.24 -6.57 -13.06
CA LEU A 18 -11.15 -5.45 -12.77
C LEU A 18 -11.99 -5.70 -11.50
N LEU A 19 -12.46 -6.92 -11.28
CA LEU A 19 -13.18 -7.28 -10.06
C LEU A 19 -12.26 -7.18 -8.83
N ILE A 20 -11.02 -7.67 -8.92
CA ILE A 20 -10.03 -7.52 -7.84
C ILE A 20 -9.77 -6.03 -7.58
N ARG A 21 -9.59 -5.22 -8.62
CA ARG A 21 -9.39 -3.78 -8.47
C ARG A 21 -10.59 -3.10 -7.81
N GLY A 22 -11.80 -3.45 -8.24
CA GLY A 22 -13.05 -2.95 -7.66
C GLY A 22 -13.17 -3.32 -6.18
N ALA A 23 -12.90 -4.58 -5.82
CA ALA A 23 -12.91 -5.05 -4.45
C ALA A 23 -11.90 -4.31 -3.56
N LEU A 24 -10.66 -4.11 -4.04
CA LEU A 24 -9.66 -3.32 -3.31
C LEU A 24 -10.11 -1.88 -3.12
N LEU A 25 -10.67 -1.23 -4.15
CA LEU A 25 -11.17 0.14 -4.02
C LEU A 25 -12.34 0.23 -3.03
N PHE A 26 -13.22 -0.77 -3.02
CA PHE A 26 -14.33 -0.87 -2.08
C PHE A 26 -13.82 -1.03 -0.64
N LEU A 27 -12.87 -1.95 -0.40
CA LEU A 27 -12.23 -2.15 0.90
C LEU A 27 -11.57 -0.86 1.43
N ASN A 28 -10.78 -0.20 0.58
CA ASN A 28 -10.10 1.04 0.96
C ASN A 28 -11.09 2.17 1.31
N LYS A 29 -12.12 2.37 0.47
CA LYS A 29 -13.03 3.51 0.62
C LYS A 29 -14.08 3.31 1.71
N VAL A 30 -14.65 2.11 1.81
CA VAL A 30 -15.78 1.84 2.71
C VAL A 30 -15.31 1.42 4.09
N PHE A 31 -14.27 0.61 4.17
CA PHE A 31 -13.80 0.04 5.44
C PHE A 31 -12.46 0.59 5.92
N SER A 32 -11.80 1.45 5.13
CA SER A 32 -10.42 1.89 5.40
C SER A 32 -9.44 0.72 5.58
N LEU A 33 -9.72 -0.38 4.87
CA LEU A 33 -8.90 -1.60 4.88
C LEU A 33 -7.94 -1.58 3.71
N TYR A 34 -6.67 -1.85 4.00
CA TYR A 34 -5.59 -1.88 3.02
C TYR A 34 -4.87 -3.21 3.07
N VAL A 35 -4.30 -3.63 1.94
CA VAL A 35 -3.49 -4.84 1.87
C VAL A 35 -2.09 -4.58 2.42
N LEU A 36 -1.65 -5.44 3.34
CA LEU A 36 -0.30 -5.51 3.86
C LEU A 36 0.12 -6.98 3.99
N ILE A 37 1.00 -7.42 3.09
CA ILE A 37 1.46 -8.80 2.99
C ILE A 37 2.98 -8.81 3.10
N PHE A 38 3.55 -9.50 4.09
CA PHE A 38 5.01 -9.57 4.30
C PHE A 38 5.69 -8.18 4.26
N SER A 39 5.09 -7.18 4.90
CA SER A 39 5.55 -5.78 4.88
C SER A 39 5.49 -5.06 3.52
N ILE A 40 4.93 -5.69 2.49
CA ILE A 40 4.58 -5.07 1.21
C ILE A 40 3.22 -4.42 1.35
N ASN A 41 3.18 -3.10 1.27
CA ASN A 41 1.92 -2.35 1.26
C ASN A 41 1.19 -2.47 -0.08
N GLN A 42 -0.02 -1.91 -0.11
CA GLN A 42 -0.88 -1.99 -1.27
C GLN A 42 -0.37 -1.23 -2.50
N ASN A 43 0.60 -0.32 -2.38
CA ASN A 43 1.04 0.51 -3.51
C ASN A 43 1.70 -0.33 -4.63
N PRO A 44 2.73 -1.17 -4.37
CA PRO A 44 3.26 -2.11 -5.37
C PRO A 44 2.19 -3.02 -5.96
N ILE A 45 1.26 -3.53 -5.13
CA ILE A 45 0.17 -4.40 -5.58
C ILE A 45 -0.72 -3.66 -6.58
N ASN A 46 -1.10 -2.42 -6.29
CA ASN A 46 -1.88 -1.57 -7.16
C ASN A 46 -1.15 -1.28 -8.48
N LEU A 47 0.15 -1.03 -8.44
CA LEU A 47 0.96 -0.77 -9.65
C LEU A 47 1.00 -1.99 -10.56
N ILE A 48 1.29 -3.17 -10.01
CA ILE A 48 1.29 -4.44 -10.74
C ILE A 48 -0.09 -4.70 -11.34
N LEU A 49 -1.16 -4.57 -10.55
CA LEU A 49 -2.53 -4.78 -10.99
C LEU A 49 -2.91 -3.85 -12.16
N ASN A 50 -2.60 -2.56 -12.04
CA ASN A 50 -2.87 -1.58 -13.10
C ASN A 50 -2.07 -1.88 -14.38
N ALA A 51 -0.79 -2.26 -14.27
CA ALA A 51 0.02 -2.66 -15.42
C ALA A 51 -0.55 -3.90 -16.12
N LEU A 52 -0.99 -4.91 -15.37
CA LEU A 52 -1.61 -6.12 -15.92
C LEU A 52 -2.93 -5.82 -16.65
N ILE A 53 -3.75 -4.90 -16.11
CA ILE A 53 -4.97 -4.42 -16.77
C ILE A 53 -4.62 -3.75 -18.10
N ILE A 54 -3.67 -2.82 -18.11
CA ILE A 54 -3.23 -2.12 -19.32
C ILE A 54 -2.72 -3.13 -20.37
N ILE A 55 -1.83 -4.04 -19.98
CA ILE A 55 -1.27 -5.07 -20.89
C ILE A 55 -2.39 -5.95 -21.47
N SER A 56 -3.39 -6.32 -20.65
CA SER A 56 -4.54 -7.12 -21.10
C SER A 56 -5.40 -6.37 -22.11
N ILE A 57 -5.65 -5.08 -21.88
CA ILE A 57 -6.37 -4.20 -22.81
C ILE A 57 -5.60 -4.05 -24.13
N LEU A 58 -4.30 -3.78 -24.08
CA LEU A 58 -3.45 -3.67 -25.28
C LEU A 58 -3.49 -4.95 -26.11
N ARG A 59 -3.40 -6.12 -25.48
CA ARG A 59 -3.50 -7.41 -26.19
C ARG A 59 -4.85 -7.60 -26.88
N LEU A 60 -5.96 -7.08 -26.32
CA LEU A 60 -7.28 -7.13 -26.95
C LEU A 60 -7.45 -6.15 -28.10
N ILE A 61 -6.88 -4.94 -27.99
CA ILE A 61 -7.08 -3.86 -28.96
C ILE A 61 -6.08 -3.95 -30.11
N ASN A 62 -4.81 -4.28 -29.86
CA ASN A 62 -3.74 -4.27 -30.86
C ASN A 62 -4.02 -5.04 -32.17
N PRO A 63 -4.70 -6.20 -32.16
CA PRO A 63 -5.05 -6.90 -33.40
C PRO A 63 -6.02 -6.13 -34.31
N ARG A 64 -6.71 -5.11 -33.78
CA ARG A 64 -7.69 -4.27 -34.49
C ARG A 64 -7.12 -2.93 -34.97
N LEU A 65 -5.90 -2.61 -34.59
CA LEU A 65 -5.24 -1.35 -34.93
C LEU A 65 -4.35 -1.51 -36.16
N ASN A 66 -4.24 -0.43 -36.94
CA ASN A 66 -3.21 -0.34 -37.97
C ASN A 66 -1.80 -0.21 -37.33
N ARG A 67 -0.75 -0.35 -38.15
CA ARG A 67 0.64 -0.38 -37.67
C ARG A 67 1.04 0.89 -36.90
N THR A 68 0.64 2.07 -37.38
CA THR A 68 0.98 3.36 -36.77
C THR A 68 0.28 3.55 -35.43
N LEU A 69 -1.03 3.34 -35.35
CA LEU A 69 -1.79 3.44 -34.09
C LEU A 69 -1.34 2.40 -33.06
N LYS A 70 -1.07 1.16 -33.49
CA LYS A 70 -0.54 0.12 -32.61
C LYS A 70 0.78 0.56 -31.97
N SER A 71 1.69 1.12 -32.77
CA SER A 71 2.98 1.62 -32.27
C SER A 71 2.78 2.76 -31.27
N LEU A 72 1.91 3.72 -31.61
CA LEU A 72 1.62 4.88 -30.76
C LEU A 72 1.01 4.48 -29.41
N VAL A 73 -0.03 3.64 -29.42
CA VAL A 73 -0.72 3.20 -28.20
C VAL A 73 0.22 2.38 -27.29
N ASN A 74 1.03 1.48 -27.87
CA ASN A 74 2.02 0.73 -27.10
C ASN A 74 3.11 1.64 -26.52
N PHE A 75 3.57 2.65 -27.27
CA PHE A 75 4.54 3.62 -26.77
C PHE A 75 3.97 4.41 -25.58
N ILE A 76 2.75 4.94 -25.68
CA ILE A 76 2.08 5.67 -24.60
C ILE A 76 1.94 4.79 -23.35
N ALA A 77 1.44 3.57 -23.52
CA ALA A 77 1.24 2.65 -22.40
C ALA A 77 2.57 2.24 -21.75
N SER A 78 3.61 1.98 -22.55
CA SER A 78 4.95 1.67 -22.04
C SER A 78 5.53 2.84 -21.27
N THR A 79 5.43 4.06 -21.79
CA THR A 79 5.88 5.28 -21.10
C THR A 79 5.12 5.48 -19.79
N PHE A 80 3.80 5.29 -19.79
CA PHE A 80 2.98 5.41 -18.59
C PHE A 80 3.38 4.39 -17.50
N ILE A 81 3.54 3.12 -17.86
CA ILE A 81 3.96 2.07 -16.93
C ILE A 81 5.36 2.37 -16.39
N THR A 82 6.30 2.73 -17.27
CA THR A 82 7.68 3.04 -16.88
C THR A 82 7.74 4.24 -15.94
N MET A 83 7.04 5.33 -16.26
CA MET A 83 6.98 6.51 -15.39
C MET A 83 6.32 6.22 -14.05
N SER A 84 5.29 5.37 -14.02
CA SER A 84 4.66 4.94 -12.77
C SER A 84 5.61 4.13 -11.89
N LEU A 85 6.42 3.26 -12.48
CA LEU A 85 7.46 2.51 -11.79
C LEU A 85 8.58 3.42 -11.27
N LEU A 86 9.08 4.34 -12.10
CA LEU A 86 10.09 5.32 -11.69
C LEU A 86 9.59 6.20 -10.54
N PHE A 87 8.35 6.71 -10.65
CA PHE A 87 7.72 7.46 -9.57
C PHE A 87 7.65 6.62 -8.29
N SER A 88 7.24 5.35 -8.39
CA SER A 88 7.24 4.47 -7.23
C SER A 88 8.64 4.26 -6.65
N LEU A 89 9.69 4.15 -7.46
CA LEU A 89 11.05 3.97 -6.95
C LEU A 89 11.57 5.21 -6.23
N ILE A 90 11.26 6.40 -6.75
CA ILE A 90 11.70 7.68 -6.18
C ILE A 90 10.94 8.00 -4.87
N PHE A 91 9.63 7.76 -4.84
CA PHE A 91 8.77 8.22 -3.75
C PHE A 91 8.38 7.13 -2.75
N ASN A 92 8.57 5.84 -3.06
CA ASN A 92 8.37 4.76 -2.10
C ASN A 92 9.66 4.55 -1.31
N THR A 93 9.97 5.48 -0.41
CA THR A 93 10.94 5.22 0.65
C THR A 93 10.48 3.96 1.37
N GLN A 94 11.29 2.89 1.36
CA GLN A 94 10.89 1.59 1.91
C GLN A 94 10.44 1.79 3.36
N PRO A 95 9.12 1.70 3.64
CA PRO A 95 8.64 1.94 4.98
C PRO A 95 8.88 0.69 5.82
N SER A 96 9.27 0.88 7.06
CA SER A 96 9.37 -0.18 8.05
C SER A 96 8.00 -0.40 8.69
N TYR A 97 7.66 -1.66 8.95
CA TYR A 97 6.44 -2.02 9.68
C TYR A 97 6.82 -2.72 10.97
N PHE A 98 6.24 -2.26 12.07
CA PHE A 98 6.42 -2.82 13.41
C PHE A 98 5.08 -3.32 13.93
N TYR A 99 5.11 -4.45 14.65
CA TYR A 99 3.91 -5.17 15.08
C TYR A 99 3.93 -5.32 16.58
N PHE A 100 2.87 -4.87 17.24
CA PHE A 100 2.72 -4.90 18.69
C PHE A 100 1.42 -5.62 19.01
N PRO A 101 1.46 -6.88 19.46
CA PRO A 101 0.26 -7.58 19.90
C PRO A 101 -0.24 -7.00 21.23
N SER A 102 -1.56 -6.99 21.42
CA SER A 102 -2.19 -6.68 22.71
C SER A 102 -1.82 -7.72 23.78
N PRO A 103 -1.98 -7.44 25.08
CA PRO A 103 -1.60 -8.36 26.16
C PRO A 103 -2.23 -9.76 26.03
N ASN A 104 -3.48 -9.84 25.57
CA ASN A 104 -4.18 -11.10 25.29
C ASN A 104 -4.04 -11.59 23.83
N SER A 105 -3.27 -10.90 23.00
CA SER A 105 -3.09 -11.17 21.56
C SER A 105 -4.37 -11.12 20.71
N SER A 106 -5.47 -10.51 21.18
CA SER A 106 -6.70 -10.38 20.39
C SER A 106 -6.59 -9.32 19.30
N LYS A 107 -5.78 -8.29 19.51
CA LYS A 107 -5.54 -7.19 18.57
C LYS A 107 -4.05 -7.00 18.36
N THR A 108 -3.68 -6.32 17.28
CA THR A 108 -2.28 -6.00 16.99
C THR A 108 -2.22 -4.62 16.37
N LEU A 109 -1.51 -3.72 17.03
CA LEU A 109 -1.13 -2.43 16.47
C LEU A 109 -0.02 -2.65 15.45
N VAL A 110 -0.16 -2.06 14.28
CA VAL A 110 0.85 -2.04 13.23
C VAL A 110 1.28 -0.60 13.02
N VAL A 111 2.56 -0.33 13.25
CA VAL A 111 3.15 0.99 13.03
C VAL A 111 3.90 0.96 11.71
N LYS A 112 3.53 1.87 10.80
CA LYS A 112 4.28 2.14 9.59
C LYS A 112 5.16 3.36 9.83
N GLU A 113 6.45 3.20 9.65
CA GLU A 113 7.42 4.27 9.70
C GLU A 113 8.04 4.49 8.33
N GLY A 114 8.12 5.73 7.87
CA GLY A 114 8.77 6.10 6.62
C GLY A 114 9.46 7.46 6.73
N ALA A 115 10.18 7.82 5.69
CA ALA A 115 10.72 9.17 5.52
C ALA A 115 10.15 9.81 4.26
N PHE A 116 9.85 11.10 4.31
CA PHE A 116 9.39 11.84 3.15
C PHE A 116 10.05 13.22 3.12
N PHE A 117 10.90 13.43 2.11
CA PHE A 117 11.76 14.62 2.00
C PHE A 117 12.60 14.89 3.26
N LYS A 118 12.14 15.78 4.13
CA LYS A 118 12.82 16.22 5.36
C LYS A 118 12.10 15.78 6.64
N GLY A 119 10.92 15.17 6.55
CA GLY A 119 10.15 14.73 7.72
C GLY A 119 9.99 13.22 7.75
N GLY A 120 10.10 12.62 8.93
CA GLY A 120 9.66 11.24 9.10
C GLY A 120 8.14 11.22 9.25
N ILE A 121 7.53 10.12 8.81
CA ILE A 121 6.09 9.91 8.88
C ILE A 121 5.85 8.59 9.60
N ILE A 122 5.01 8.64 10.63
CA ILE A 122 4.52 7.50 11.37
C ILE A 122 3.02 7.39 11.11
N ARG A 123 2.54 6.20 10.75
CA ARG A 123 1.12 5.92 10.60
C ARG A 123 0.74 4.68 11.38
N PHE A 124 -0.44 4.70 11.97
CA PHE A 124 -0.92 3.62 12.80
C PHE A 124 -2.06 2.88 12.12
N TYR A 125 -1.98 1.56 12.22
CA TYR A 125 -2.97 0.65 11.69
C TYR A 125 -3.30 -0.41 12.73
N GLU A 126 -4.48 -1.01 12.58
CA GLU A 126 -4.82 -2.25 13.26
C GLU A 126 -4.71 -3.43 12.28
N ARG A 127 -4.12 -4.54 12.73
CA ARG A 127 -4.09 -5.77 11.94
C ARG A 127 -5.47 -6.41 11.87
N LYS A 128 -5.97 -6.66 10.65
CA LYS A 128 -7.21 -7.41 10.40
C LYS A 128 -6.88 -8.69 9.64
N GLY A 129 -6.71 -9.79 10.37
CA GLY A 129 -6.33 -11.08 9.81
C GLY A 129 -4.92 -11.10 9.21
N LEU A 130 -4.69 -11.95 8.21
CA LEU A 130 -3.35 -12.23 7.67
C LEU A 130 -2.86 -11.27 6.58
N ILE A 131 -3.76 -10.52 5.93
CA ILE A 131 -3.39 -9.72 4.75
C ILE A 131 -3.91 -8.29 4.79
N LEU A 132 -4.81 -7.96 5.73
CA LEU A 132 -5.40 -6.63 5.81
C LEU A 132 -4.91 -5.88 7.04
N VAL A 133 -4.86 -4.57 6.88
CA VAL A 133 -4.70 -3.61 7.97
C VAL A 133 -5.77 -2.54 7.84
N LYS A 134 -6.34 -2.12 8.98
CA LYS A 134 -7.30 -1.03 9.05
C LYS A 134 -6.56 0.25 9.42
N ASP A 135 -6.71 1.29 8.61
CA ASP A 135 -6.12 2.59 8.90
C ASP A 135 -6.86 3.25 10.07
N LEU A 136 -6.12 3.53 11.15
CA LEU A 136 -6.65 4.20 12.34
C LEU A 136 -6.72 5.72 12.16
N LYS A 137 -6.28 6.24 11.00
CA LYS A 137 -6.27 7.66 10.63
C LYS A 137 -5.44 8.55 11.58
N VAL A 138 -4.57 7.94 12.37
CA VAL A 138 -3.57 8.62 13.19
C VAL A 138 -2.28 8.68 12.39
N VAL A 139 -1.81 9.90 12.13
CA VAL A 139 -0.59 10.18 11.38
C VAL A 139 0.23 11.17 12.19
N GLU A 140 1.45 10.76 12.54
CA GLU A 140 2.41 11.60 13.22
C GLU A 140 3.60 11.89 12.32
N SER A 141 4.27 13.01 12.57
CA SER A 141 5.51 13.37 11.91
C SER A 141 6.65 13.50 12.91
N THR A 142 7.86 13.30 12.42
CA THR A 142 9.11 13.50 13.15
C THR A 142 10.00 14.49 12.41
N ASP A 143 10.90 15.12 13.14
CA ASP A 143 11.83 16.09 12.59
C ASP A 143 12.98 15.41 11.85
N ASP A 144 13.51 16.07 10.82
CA ASP A 144 14.72 15.66 10.08
C ASP A 144 14.78 14.16 9.71
N ASN A 145 13.66 13.60 9.25
CA ASN A 145 13.52 12.19 8.91
C ASN A 145 13.84 11.21 10.07
N TYR A 146 13.75 11.65 11.33
CA TYR A 146 14.03 10.79 12.47
C TYR A 146 13.05 9.60 12.51
N ARG A 147 13.57 8.41 12.81
CA ARG A 147 12.85 7.15 12.73
C ARG A 147 12.83 6.45 14.10
N PRO A 148 11.97 6.87 15.03
CA PRO A 148 11.96 6.38 16.41
C PRO A 148 11.75 4.87 16.53
N PHE A 149 10.94 4.25 15.66
CA PHE A 149 10.69 2.81 15.73
C PHE A 149 11.87 2.01 15.20
N SER A 150 12.49 2.46 14.10
CA SER A 150 13.72 1.84 13.59
C SER A 150 14.93 2.06 14.51
N SER A 151 14.94 3.15 15.29
CA SER A 151 16.03 3.46 16.23
C SER A 151 15.79 2.95 17.66
N ASN A 152 14.68 2.24 17.91
CA ASN A 152 14.24 1.84 19.25
C ASN A 152 14.10 2.99 20.26
N SER A 153 13.77 4.19 19.77
CA SER A 153 13.50 5.39 20.56
C SER A 153 11.99 5.61 20.71
N TYR A 154 11.31 4.60 21.26
CA TYR A 154 9.89 4.63 21.53
C TYR A 154 9.56 3.87 22.82
N GLY A 155 8.46 4.25 23.45
CA GLY A 155 7.79 3.51 24.52
C GLY A 155 6.39 3.14 24.06
N LEU A 156 5.94 1.94 24.41
CA LEU A 156 4.59 1.48 24.10
C LEU A 156 3.99 0.81 25.33
N THR A 157 2.86 1.33 25.78
CA THR A 157 2.15 0.84 26.97
C THR A 157 0.70 0.59 26.61
N TRP A 158 0.28 -0.68 26.66
CA TRP A 158 -1.13 -1.04 26.52
C TRP A 158 -1.89 -0.63 27.79
N ILE A 159 -2.90 0.22 27.63
CA ILE A 159 -3.82 0.61 28.73
C ILE A 159 -4.92 -0.44 28.85
N SER A 160 -5.37 -0.98 27.72
CA SER A 160 -6.32 -2.10 27.63
C SER A 160 -5.98 -2.98 26.43
N ASN A 161 -6.79 -3.98 26.09
CA ASN A 161 -6.60 -4.73 24.85
C ASN A 161 -6.95 -3.92 23.58
N ASP A 162 -7.67 -2.81 23.76
CA ASP A 162 -8.20 -1.97 22.68
C ASP A 162 -7.56 -0.58 22.66
N SER A 163 -6.72 -0.24 23.64
CA SER A 163 -6.10 1.08 23.74
C SER A 163 -4.63 1.02 24.15
N VAL A 164 -3.83 1.84 23.48
CA VAL A 164 -2.37 1.87 23.65
C VAL A 164 -1.86 3.31 23.64
N GLU A 165 -0.99 3.61 24.57
CA GLU A 165 -0.22 4.85 24.58
C GLU A 165 1.15 4.60 23.97
N VAL A 166 1.51 5.45 23.01
CA VAL A 166 2.78 5.38 22.29
C VAL A 166 3.54 6.68 22.54
N THR A 167 4.71 6.56 23.15
CA THR A 167 5.69 7.63 23.26
C THR A 167 6.74 7.41 22.18
N TYR A 168 7.10 8.42 21.41
CA TYR A 168 8.11 8.30 20.36
C TYR A 168 9.05 9.51 20.38
N GLY A 169 10.31 9.27 20.06
CA GLY A 169 11.27 10.35 19.82
C GLY A 169 10.85 11.14 18.59
N TYR A 170 10.65 12.44 18.75
CA TYR A 170 10.33 13.36 17.67
C TYR A 170 11.59 13.79 16.89
N GLY A 171 12.71 13.92 17.59
CA GLY A 171 13.97 14.48 17.08
C GLY A 171 14.64 15.32 18.18
N GLU A 172 15.97 15.48 18.13
CA GLU A 172 16.73 16.36 19.07
C GLU A 172 16.47 16.13 20.57
N GLY A 173 16.20 14.88 20.98
CA GLY A 173 15.90 14.54 22.38
C GLY A 173 14.48 14.87 22.84
N VAL A 174 13.62 15.40 21.96
CA VAL A 174 12.20 15.64 22.23
C VAL A 174 11.41 14.35 22.05
N TYR A 175 10.49 14.07 22.98
CA TYR A 175 9.54 12.97 22.90
C TYR A 175 8.11 13.50 22.80
N LYS A 176 7.26 12.78 22.06
CA LYS A 176 5.83 13.03 21.91
C LYS A 176 5.03 11.79 22.27
N ASN A 177 3.81 11.99 22.75
CA ASN A 177 2.89 10.92 23.12
C ASN A 177 1.66 10.96 22.23
N VAL A 178 1.14 9.80 21.88
CA VAL A 178 -0.14 9.63 21.19
C VAL A 178 -0.89 8.45 21.79
N SER A 179 -2.17 8.65 22.06
CA SER A 179 -3.10 7.58 22.48
C SER A 179 -3.84 7.05 21.27
N ILE A 180 -3.90 5.74 21.13
CA ILE A 180 -4.47 5.05 19.98
C ILE A 180 -5.51 4.07 20.47
N GLU A 181 -6.70 4.15 19.89
CA GLU A 181 -7.78 3.17 20.08
C GLU A 181 -7.90 2.27 18.85
N LEU A 182 -8.06 0.97 19.08
CA LEU A 182 -8.22 -0.06 18.06
C LEU A 182 -9.68 -0.52 18.05
N ASP A 183 -10.24 -0.71 16.85
CA ASP A 183 -11.67 -1.01 16.65
C ASP A 183 -12.00 -2.51 16.71
#